data_AF-A0A8T8SWE0-F1
#
_entry.id   AF-A0A8T8SWE0-F1
#
_cell.length_a   1.000
_cell.length_b   1.000
_cell.length_c   1.000
_cell.angle_alpha   90.00
_cell.angle_beta   90.00
_cell.angle_gamma   90.00
#
_symmetry.space_group_name_H-M   'P 1'
#
loop_
_entity.id
_entity.type
_entity.pdbx_description
1 polymer ?
#
loop_
_entity_poly.entity_id
_entity_poly.type
_entity_poly.pdbx_seq_one_letter_code
_entity_poly.pdbx_strand_id
1 'polypeptide(L)'
;MEASTGSWRSPPVAGMPIGLQAQAGVLQGAYVNSGRMSGGLARLQAGVHTVLQVSSRNSSGIDRTRNSVQQILSTIETDVTALLSNTQRRVDSELDGMKARICGELDSTKIDVGRQVKTGIASVQDAFEASDDDVRAELKDSIGSLQVCVSDLERDINATESDYMGSLAQILVFTSWSSAWPEALRVIQSMSREAGAVPVPPEYAQSGVNPQAGDVSV
;
A
#
# COMPACT_ATOMS: atom_id res chain seq x y z
N MET A 1 72.70 7.56 -63.22
CA MET A 1 74.04 8.15 -63.38
C MET A 1 74.97 7.08 -63.90
N GLU A 2 75.29 7.16 -65.18
CA GLU A 2 76.00 6.14 -65.97
C GLU A 2 77.45 6.03 -65.51
N ALA A 3 77.85 4.82 -65.07
CA ALA A 3 79.22 4.53 -64.73
C ALA A 3 80.01 4.35 -66.03
N SER A 4 80.78 5.36 -66.40
CA SER A 4 81.70 5.34 -67.54
C SER A 4 82.70 4.19 -67.36
N THR A 5 82.58 3.13 -68.15
CA THR A 5 83.57 2.06 -68.28
C THR A 5 84.72 2.54 -69.16
N GLY A 6 85.44 3.57 -68.69
CA GLY A 6 86.64 4.06 -69.34
C GLY A 6 87.80 3.10 -69.08
N SER A 7 88.14 2.27 -70.06
CA SER A 7 89.39 1.50 -70.06
C SER A 7 90.57 2.48 -70.09
N TRP A 8 91.24 2.64 -68.95
CA TRP A 8 92.42 3.48 -68.83
C TRP A 8 93.57 2.96 -69.73
N ARG A 9 94.16 3.83 -70.56
CA ARG A 9 95.30 3.52 -71.44
C ARG A 9 96.45 4.47 -71.10
N SER A 10 97.66 3.93 -70.94
CA SER A 10 98.84 4.75 -70.64
C SER A 10 99.23 5.61 -71.87
N PRO A 11 99.70 6.85 -71.68
CA PRO A 11 100.28 7.65 -72.76
C PRO A 11 101.49 6.94 -73.40
N PRO A 12 101.70 7.07 -74.73
CA PRO A 12 102.83 6.44 -75.40
C PRO A 12 104.15 7.12 -75.01
N VAL A 13 105.01 6.39 -74.31
CA VAL A 13 106.39 6.79 -73.98
C VAL A 13 107.33 6.31 -75.09
N ALA A 14 108.08 7.24 -75.69
CA ALA A 14 109.01 6.93 -76.77
C ALA A 14 110.16 6.00 -76.29
N GLY A 15 110.39 4.90 -77.00
CA GLY A 15 111.49 3.95 -76.76
C GLY A 15 111.13 2.63 -76.06
N MET A 16 109.88 2.38 -75.68
CA MET A 16 109.46 1.09 -75.11
C MET A 16 108.84 0.12 -76.15
N PRO A 17 109.12 -1.19 -76.09
CA PRO A 17 108.47 -2.20 -76.93
C PRO A 17 106.96 -2.27 -76.68
N ILE A 18 106.17 -2.35 -77.76
CA ILE A 18 104.70 -2.29 -77.75
C ILE A 18 104.08 -3.38 -76.83
N GLY A 19 104.69 -4.56 -76.74
CA GLY A 19 104.24 -5.66 -75.85
C GLY A 19 104.38 -5.35 -74.36
N LEU A 20 105.46 -4.65 -73.95
CA LEU A 20 105.68 -4.23 -72.56
C LEU A 20 104.74 -3.07 -72.17
N GLN A 21 104.42 -2.19 -73.12
CA GLN A 21 103.52 -1.06 -72.89
C GLN A 21 102.05 -1.51 -72.72
N ALA A 22 101.62 -2.52 -73.47
CA ALA A 22 100.30 -3.15 -73.29
C ALA A 22 100.20 -3.83 -71.91
N GLN A 23 101.25 -4.53 -71.49
CA GLN A 23 101.29 -5.25 -70.21
C GLN A 23 101.34 -4.29 -69.01
N ALA A 24 102.03 -3.14 -69.12
CA ALA A 24 102.02 -2.07 -68.12
C ALA A 24 100.63 -1.42 -67.96
N GLY A 25 99.89 -1.21 -69.05
CA GLY A 25 98.52 -0.70 -69.01
C GLY A 25 97.55 -1.65 -68.31
N VAL A 26 97.69 -2.96 -68.55
CA VAL A 26 96.91 -4.01 -67.86
C VAL A 26 97.25 -4.06 -66.37
N LEU A 27 98.54 -3.99 -66.00
CA LEU A 27 98.97 -4.00 -64.59
C LEU A 27 98.46 -2.77 -63.83
N GLN A 28 98.54 -1.59 -64.44
CA GLN A 28 98.06 -0.35 -63.84
C GLN A 28 96.53 -0.32 -63.72
N GLY A 29 95.81 -0.85 -64.70
CA GLY A 29 94.36 -1.06 -64.61
C GLY A 29 93.97 -2.03 -63.48
N ALA A 30 94.71 -3.14 -63.33
CA ALA A 30 94.52 -4.09 -62.24
C ALA A 30 94.82 -3.47 -60.87
N TYR A 31 95.85 -2.63 -60.76
CA TYR A 31 96.18 -1.88 -59.55
C TYR A 31 95.06 -0.90 -59.16
N VAL A 32 94.59 -0.08 -60.11
CA VAL A 32 93.47 0.87 -59.87
C VAL A 32 92.19 0.12 -59.52
N ASN A 33 91.90 -1.01 -60.17
CA ASN A 33 90.75 -1.84 -59.85
C ASN A 33 90.86 -2.43 -58.43
N SER A 34 92.04 -2.91 -58.05
CA SER A 34 92.31 -3.43 -56.70
C SER A 34 92.15 -2.33 -55.63
N GLY A 35 92.57 -1.10 -55.93
CA GLY A 35 92.34 0.07 -55.08
C GLY A 35 90.85 0.41 -54.94
N ARG A 36 90.10 0.39 -56.04
CA ARG A 36 88.63 0.60 -56.02
C ARG A 36 87.90 -0.50 -55.26
N MET A 37 88.33 -1.76 -55.40
CA MET A 37 87.79 -2.89 -54.64
C MET A 37 88.09 -2.75 -53.15
N SER A 38 89.32 -2.39 -52.77
CA SER A 38 89.70 -2.19 -51.37
C SER A 38 88.93 -1.01 -50.75
N GLY A 39 88.78 0.10 -51.47
CA GLY A 39 87.95 1.23 -51.05
C GLY A 39 86.45 0.91 -51.05
N GLY A 40 85.99 0.01 -51.92
CA GLY A 40 84.65 -0.57 -51.89
C GLY A 40 84.42 -1.41 -50.64
N LEU A 41 85.35 -2.31 -50.33
CA LEU A 41 85.32 -3.16 -49.14
C LEU A 41 85.33 -2.33 -47.85
N ALA A 42 86.19 -1.31 -47.75
CA ALA A 42 86.23 -0.42 -46.58
C ALA A 42 84.89 0.29 -46.37
N ARG A 43 84.26 0.79 -47.44
CA ARG A 43 82.91 1.38 -47.36
C ARG A 43 81.85 0.35 -46.98
N LEU A 44 81.96 -0.88 -47.48
CA LEU A 44 81.05 -1.97 -47.15
C LEU A 44 81.18 -2.37 -45.68
N GLN A 45 82.41 -2.48 -45.16
CA GLN A 45 82.68 -2.73 -43.74
C GLN A 45 82.15 -1.60 -42.85
N ALA A 46 82.33 -0.34 -43.24
CA ALA A 46 81.75 0.79 -42.53
C ALA A 46 80.21 0.73 -42.53
N GLY A 47 79.60 0.35 -43.66
CA GLY A 47 78.15 0.15 -43.75
C GLY A 47 77.62 -1.01 -42.90
N VAL A 48 78.34 -2.14 -42.84
CA VAL A 48 77.98 -3.26 -41.95
C VAL A 48 78.03 -2.82 -40.50
N HIS A 49 79.06 -2.07 -40.11
CA HIS A 49 79.19 -1.58 -38.73
C HIS A 49 78.05 -0.65 -38.35
N THR A 50 77.67 0.29 -39.22
CA THR A 50 76.53 1.20 -38.95
C THR A 50 75.20 0.45 -38.85
N VAL A 51 74.96 -0.54 -39.71
CA VAL A 51 73.75 -1.39 -39.64
C VAL A 51 73.70 -2.18 -38.33
N LEU A 52 74.80 -2.80 -37.91
CA LEU A 52 74.86 -3.51 -36.62
C LEU A 52 74.61 -2.57 -35.43
N GLN A 53 75.20 -1.37 -35.47
CA GLN A 53 75.00 -0.36 -34.44
C GLN A 53 73.54 0.10 -34.38
N VAL A 54 72.91 0.39 -35.54
CA VAL A 54 71.50 0.77 -35.62
C VAL A 54 70.60 -0.37 -35.16
N SER A 55 70.88 -1.61 -35.54
CA SER A 55 70.15 -2.80 -35.11
C SER A 55 70.19 -2.96 -33.58
N SER A 56 71.37 -2.83 -32.98
CA SER A 56 71.54 -2.87 -31.51
C SER A 56 70.77 -1.74 -30.80
N ARG A 57 70.82 -0.52 -31.34
CA ARG A 57 70.06 0.62 -30.81
C ARG A 57 68.56 0.40 -30.95
N ASN A 58 68.10 -0.18 -32.05
CA ASN A 58 66.69 -0.48 -32.28
C ASN A 58 66.18 -1.56 -31.32
N SER A 59 66.93 -2.65 -31.11
CA SER A 59 66.60 -3.67 -30.11
C SER A 59 66.45 -3.06 -28.72
N SER A 60 67.43 -2.26 -28.31
CA SER A 60 67.38 -1.56 -27.02
C SER A 60 66.21 -0.58 -26.92
N GLY A 61 65.84 0.07 -28.04
CA GLY A 61 64.68 0.96 -28.12
C GLY A 61 63.36 0.20 -27.96
N ILE A 62 63.22 -0.93 -28.65
CA ILE A 62 62.06 -1.81 -28.56
C ILE A 62 61.90 -2.34 -27.13
N ASP A 63 62.98 -2.78 -26.49
CA ASP A 63 62.93 -3.29 -25.11
C ASP A 63 62.48 -2.22 -24.12
N ARG A 64 62.98 -0.98 -24.26
CA ARG A 64 62.53 0.16 -23.44
C ARG A 64 61.05 0.47 -23.65
N THR A 65 60.60 0.51 -24.91
CA THR A 65 59.19 0.77 -25.22
C THR A 65 58.30 -0.35 -24.69
N ARG A 66 58.69 -1.61 -24.84
CA ARG A 66 57.99 -2.77 -24.29
C ARG A 66 57.86 -2.67 -22.78
N ASN A 67 58.95 -2.37 -22.08
CA ASN A 67 58.94 -2.23 -20.62
C ASN A 67 58.06 -1.06 -20.16
N SER A 68 58.11 0.07 -20.88
CA SER A 68 57.26 1.24 -20.61
C SER A 68 55.77 0.90 -20.78
N VAL A 69 55.39 0.26 -21.89
CA VAL A 69 54.01 -0.17 -22.14
C VAL A 69 53.54 -1.16 -21.08
N GLN A 70 54.38 -2.14 -20.71
CA GLN A 70 54.04 -3.11 -19.66
C GLN A 70 53.81 -2.43 -18.31
N GLN A 71 54.64 -1.45 -17.95
CA GLN A 71 54.47 -0.68 -16.73
C GLN A 71 53.18 0.13 -16.73
N ILE A 72 52.89 0.84 -17.83
CA ILE A 72 51.66 1.63 -17.98
C ILE A 72 50.43 0.72 -17.87
N LEU A 73 50.43 -0.44 -18.55
CA LEU A 73 49.33 -1.39 -18.49
C LEU A 73 49.11 -1.94 -17.08
N SER A 74 50.19 -2.25 -16.35
CA SER A 74 50.10 -2.71 -14.97
C SER A 74 49.53 -1.64 -14.05
N THR A 75 49.92 -0.37 -14.22
CA THR A 75 49.34 0.75 -13.46
C THR A 75 47.86 0.93 -13.77
N ILE A 76 47.47 0.86 -15.05
CA ILE A 76 46.07 0.96 -15.45
C ILE A 76 45.26 -0.19 -14.84
N GLU A 77 45.78 -1.42 -14.86
CA GLU A 77 45.12 -2.59 -14.26
C GLU A 77 44.88 -2.37 -12.76
N THR A 78 45.89 -1.90 -12.02
CA THR A 78 45.76 -1.63 -10.60
C THR A 78 44.76 -0.50 -10.32
N ASP A 79 44.77 0.55 -11.14
CA ASP A 79 43.89 1.70 -10.98
C ASP A 79 42.42 1.33 -11.27
N VAL A 80 42.17 0.56 -12.35
CA VAL A 80 40.83 0.07 -12.68
C VAL A 80 40.31 -0.86 -11.59
N THR A 81 41.15 -1.76 -11.07
CA THR A 81 40.77 -2.66 -9.98
C THR A 81 40.43 -1.88 -8.71
N ALA A 82 41.23 -0.86 -8.37
CA ALA A 82 40.97 0.01 -7.23
C ALA A 82 39.67 0.81 -7.41
N LEU A 83 39.43 1.35 -8.61
CA LEU A 83 38.22 2.10 -8.93
C LEU A 83 36.97 1.22 -8.82
N LEU A 84 36.98 0.02 -9.42
CA LEU A 84 35.88 -0.93 -9.34
C LEU A 84 35.60 -1.37 -7.90
N SER A 85 36.65 -1.62 -7.11
CA SER A 85 36.51 -1.96 -5.70
C SER A 85 35.91 -0.81 -4.89
N ASN A 86 36.27 0.44 -5.21
CA ASN A 86 35.71 1.62 -4.54
C ASN A 86 34.24 1.83 -4.93
N THR A 87 33.92 1.77 -6.23
CA THR A 87 32.53 1.92 -6.70
C THR A 87 31.64 0.82 -6.15
N GLN A 88 32.11 -0.41 -6.07
CA GLN A 88 31.39 -1.52 -5.43
C GLN A 88 31.07 -1.19 -3.96
N ARG A 89 32.07 -0.81 -3.15
CA ARG A 89 31.84 -0.45 -1.74
C ARG A 89 30.85 0.71 -1.58
N ARG A 90 30.91 1.70 -2.47
CA ARG A 90 29.99 2.83 -2.45
C ARG A 90 28.55 2.39 -2.73
N VAL A 91 28.35 1.55 -3.76
CA VAL A 91 27.03 1.00 -4.10
C VAL A 91 26.49 0.15 -2.96
N ASP A 92 27.31 -0.70 -2.35
CA ASP A 92 26.89 -1.52 -1.20
C ASP A 92 26.43 -0.63 -0.03
N SER A 93 27.17 0.44 0.28
CA SER A 93 26.79 1.40 1.31
C SER A 93 25.48 2.15 0.98
N GLU A 94 25.26 2.51 -0.29
CA GLU A 94 24.01 3.16 -0.71
C GLU A 94 22.82 2.20 -0.63
N LEU A 95 23.02 0.92 -0.99
CA LEU A 95 22.01 -0.12 -0.85
C LEU A 95 21.66 -0.38 0.61
N ASP A 96 22.65 -0.47 1.50
CA ASP A 96 22.42 -0.63 2.94
C ASP A 96 21.68 0.57 3.52
N GLY A 97 22.05 1.78 3.12
CA GLY A 97 21.35 3.01 3.52
C GLY A 97 19.90 3.04 3.02
N MET A 98 19.66 2.66 1.77
CA MET A 98 18.30 2.58 1.21
C MET A 98 17.46 1.52 1.91
N LYS A 99 18.04 0.33 2.16
CA LYS A 99 17.39 -0.75 2.90
C LYS A 99 16.97 -0.29 4.30
N ALA A 100 17.87 0.39 5.03
CA ALA A 100 17.57 0.91 6.36
C ALA A 100 16.41 1.93 6.33
N ARG A 101 16.39 2.83 5.35
CA ARG A 101 15.29 3.80 5.16
C ARG A 101 13.96 3.10 4.90
N ILE A 102 13.93 2.16 3.96
CA ILE A 102 12.71 1.41 3.60
C ILE A 102 12.18 0.63 4.81
N CYS A 103 13.05 -0.03 5.57
CA CYS A 103 12.63 -0.71 6.80
C CYS A 103 12.03 0.26 7.82
N GLY A 104 12.67 1.42 8.03
CA GLY A 104 12.15 2.44 8.94
C GLY A 104 10.80 3.02 8.52
N GLU A 105 10.63 3.31 7.23
CA GLU A 105 9.37 3.79 6.67
C GLU A 105 8.25 2.74 6.76
N LEU A 106 8.58 1.47 6.51
CA LEU A 106 7.64 0.36 6.63
C LEU A 106 7.17 0.17 8.09
N ASP A 107 8.10 0.24 9.05
CA ASP A 107 7.78 0.15 10.47
C ASP A 107 6.90 1.32 10.94
N SER A 108 7.23 2.54 10.52
CA SER A 108 6.39 3.72 10.80
C SER A 108 4.99 3.55 10.22
N THR A 109 4.89 3.16 8.95
CA THR A 109 3.62 2.93 8.27
C THR A 109 2.78 1.86 8.97
N LYS A 110 3.42 0.76 9.39
CA LYS A 110 2.76 -0.31 10.15
C LYS A 110 2.18 0.19 11.46
N ILE A 111 2.92 1.02 12.20
CA ILE A 111 2.44 1.63 13.45
C ILE A 111 1.27 2.57 13.16
N ASP A 112 1.36 3.40 12.13
CA ASP A 112 0.34 4.38 11.80
C ASP A 112 -0.97 3.72 11.35
N VAL A 113 -0.90 2.71 10.48
CA VAL A 113 -2.05 1.90 10.08
C VAL A 113 -2.65 1.20 11.30
N GLY A 114 -1.81 0.59 12.15
CA GLY A 114 -2.27 -0.05 13.38
C GLY A 114 -3.01 0.92 14.32
N ARG A 115 -2.55 2.17 14.40
CA ARG A 115 -3.21 3.23 15.18
C ARG A 115 -4.55 3.63 14.54
N GLN A 116 -4.56 3.88 13.23
CA GLN A 116 -5.78 4.24 12.50
C GLN A 116 -6.86 3.17 12.61
N VAL A 117 -6.50 1.90 12.47
CA VAL A 117 -7.43 0.78 12.62
C VAL A 117 -8.00 0.74 14.04
N LYS A 118 -7.16 0.89 15.08
CA LYS A 118 -7.65 0.92 16.47
C LYS A 118 -8.60 2.09 16.73
N THR A 119 -8.26 3.29 16.24
CA THR A 119 -9.14 4.46 16.35
C THR A 119 -10.45 4.26 15.61
N GLY A 120 -10.41 3.67 14.41
CA GLY A 120 -11.59 3.34 13.63
C GLY A 120 -12.50 2.34 14.35
N ILE A 121 -11.94 1.28 14.94
CA ILE A 121 -12.69 0.30 15.73
C ILE A 121 -13.36 0.97 16.93
N ALA A 122 -12.63 1.80 17.69
CA ALA A 122 -13.19 2.52 18.83
C ALA A 122 -14.35 3.43 18.41
N SER A 123 -14.19 4.20 17.33
CA SER A 123 -15.25 5.07 16.82
C SER A 123 -16.50 4.31 16.37
N VAL A 124 -16.33 3.13 15.78
CA VAL A 124 -17.46 2.27 15.39
C VAL A 124 -18.15 1.69 16.62
N GLN A 125 -17.39 1.29 17.63
CA GLN A 125 -17.94 0.80 18.89
C GLN A 125 -18.77 1.89 19.60
N ASP A 126 -18.23 3.11 19.71
CA ASP A 126 -18.95 4.25 20.31
C ASP A 126 -20.26 4.54 19.56
N ALA A 127 -20.26 4.43 18.23
CA ALA A 127 -21.47 4.62 17.42
C ALA A 127 -22.52 3.52 17.65
N PHE A 128 -22.09 2.27 17.83
CA PHE A 128 -23.01 1.17 18.16
C PHE A 128 -23.58 1.31 19.57
N GLU A 129 -22.77 1.71 20.55
CA GLU A 129 -23.24 1.95 21.92
C GLU A 129 -24.29 3.07 21.93
N ALA A 130 -24.02 4.19 21.24
CA ALA A 130 -24.99 5.28 21.10
C ALA A 130 -26.29 4.83 20.40
N SER A 131 -26.18 3.98 19.38
CA SER A 131 -27.34 3.43 18.68
C SER A 131 -28.16 2.46 19.55
N ASP A 132 -27.53 1.65 20.40
CA ASP A 132 -28.24 0.74 21.32
C ASP A 132 -29.01 1.55 22.37
N ASP A 133 -28.40 2.62 22.89
CA ASP A 133 -29.05 3.52 23.85
C ASP A 133 -30.27 4.22 23.24
N ASP A 134 -30.18 4.68 21.99
CA ASP A 134 -31.30 5.32 21.28
C ASP A 134 -32.46 4.34 21.05
N VAL A 135 -32.16 3.13 20.56
CA VAL A 135 -33.16 2.06 20.36
C VAL A 135 -33.83 1.67 21.68
N ARG A 136 -33.06 1.59 22.78
CA ARG A 136 -33.62 1.32 24.12
C ARG A 136 -34.52 2.44 24.60
N ALA A 137 -34.17 3.69 24.36
CA ALA A 137 -34.97 4.84 24.73
C ALA A 137 -36.30 4.85 23.95
N GLU A 138 -36.25 4.65 22.63
CA GLU A 138 -37.43 4.59 21.75
C GLU A 138 -38.36 3.42 22.13
N LEU A 139 -37.80 2.24 22.42
CA LEU A 139 -38.58 1.09 22.87
C LEU A 139 -39.26 1.37 24.21
N LYS A 140 -38.56 2.00 25.15
CA LYS A 140 -39.11 2.36 26.46
C LYS A 140 -40.25 3.36 26.32
N ASP A 141 -40.11 4.36 25.45
CA ASP A 141 -41.15 5.35 25.17
C ASP A 141 -42.39 4.72 24.52
N SER A 142 -42.17 3.81 23.57
CA SER A 142 -43.23 3.04 22.91
C SER A 142 -44.00 2.16 23.90
N ILE A 143 -43.30 1.49 24.83
CA ILE A 143 -43.93 0.72 25.91
C ILE A 143 -44.72 1.64 26.84
N GLY A 144 -44.18 2.79 27.20
CA GLY A 144 -44.89 3.79 28.01
C GLY A 144 -46.17 4.26 27.35
N SER A 145 -46.13 4.56 26.05
CA SER A 145 -47.30 4.95 25.25
C SER A 145 -48.36 3.85 25.20
N LEU A 146 -47.94 2.58 25.03
CA LEU A 146 -48.85 1.44 25.08
C LEU A 146 -49.52 1.28 26.47
N GLN A 147 -48.78 1.49 27.56
CA GLN A 147 -49.33 1.44 28.92
C GLN A 147 -50.40 2.51 29.16
N VAL A 148 -50.17 3.72 28.67
CA VAL A 148 -51.18 4.80 28.72
C VAL A 148 -52.43 4.41 27.93
N CYS A 149 -52.25 3.94 26.69
CA CYS A 149 -53.37 3.51 25.86
C CYS A 149 -54.18 2.36 26.49
N VAL A 150 -53.52 1.39 27.13
CA VAL A 150 -54.20 0.30 27.87
C VAL A 150 -54.99 0.85 29.05
N SER A 151 -54.44 1.81 29.80
CA SER A 151 -55.13 2.42 30.94
C SER A 151 -56.36 3.23 30.50
N ASP A 152 -56.24 3.97 29.39
CA ASP A 152 -57.35 4.71 28.78
C ASP A 152 -58.43 3.75 28.27
N LEU A 153 -58.03 2.66 27.60
CA LEU A 153 -58.96 1.63 27.14
C LEU A 153 -59.70 0.96 28.31
N GLU A 154 -59.00 0.62 29.39
CA GLU A 154 -59.61 0.05 30.60
C GLU A 154 -60.65 1.03 31.20
N ARG A 155 -60.31 2.32 31.26
CA ARG A 155 -61.22 3.36 31.71
C ARG A 155 -62.46 3.47 30.83
N ASP A 156 -62.29 3.47 29.51
CA ASP A 156 -63.38 3.58 28.54
C ASP A 156 -64.30 2.35 28.59
N ILE A 157 -63.74 1.15 28.75
CA ILE A 157 -64.51 -0.09 28.97
C ILE A 157 -65.35 0.03 30.24
N ASN A 158 -64.74 0.42 31.36
CA ASN A 158 -65.44 0.56 32.64
C ASN A 158 -66.56 1.63 32.58
N ALA A 159 -66.31 2.74 31.88
CA ALA A 159 -67.32 3.78 31.66
C ALA A 159 -68.48 3.24 30.81
N THR A 160 -68.17 2.54 29.72
CA THR A 160 -69.18 1.93 28.83
C THR A 160 -70.00 0.88 29.56
N GLU A 161 -69.37 0.04 30.39
CA GLU A 161 -70.07 -0.94 31.23
C GLU A 161 -71.02 -0.26 32.21
N SER A 162 -70.58 0.80 32.89
CA SER A 162 -71.41 1.59 33.80
C SER A 162 -72.63 2.19 33.08
N ASP A 163 -72.42 2.80 31.91
CA ASP A 163 -73.49 3.38 31.10
C ASP A 163 -74.49 2.31 30.62
N TYR A 164 -73.98 1.16 30.18
CA TYR A 164 -74.79 0.01 29.79
C TYR A 164 -75.65 -0.48 30.96
N MET A 165 -75.05 -0.72 32.14
CA MET A 165 -75.77 -1.16 33.33
C MET A 165 -76.80 -0.13 33.81
N GLY A 166 -76.48 1.16 33.72
CA GLY A 166 -77.43 2.24 33.99
C GLY A 166 -78.63 2.21 33.03
N SER A 167 -78.39 2.04 31.73
CA SER A 167 -79.45 1.92 30.73
C SER A 167 -80.33 0.67 30.94
N LEU A 168 -79.72 -0.47 31.28
CA LEU A 168 -80.42 -1.71 31.59
C LEU A 168 -81.30 -1.55 32.83
N ALA A 169 -80.78 -0.92 33.89
CA ALA A 169 -81.55 -0.62 35.09
C ALA A 169 -82.76 0.29 34.78
N GLN A 170 -82.59 1.32 33.95
CA GLN A 170 -83.69 2.18 33.51
C GLN A 170 -84.76 1.39 32.75
N ILE A 171 -84.38 0.47 31.86
CA ILE A 171 -85.31 -0.41 31.15
C ILE A 171 -86.07 -1.33 32.13
N LEU A 172 -85.38 -1.93 33.10
CA LEU A 172 -86.00 -2.78 34.12
C LEU A 172 -86.98 -1.99 35.00
N VAL A 173 -86.61 -0.79 35.43
CA VAL A 173 -87.52 0.09 36.18
C VAL A 173 -88.73 0.47 35.33
N PHE A 174 -88.53 0.89 34.08
CA PHE A 174 -89.62 1.25 33.17
C PHE A 174 -90.58 0.08 32.91
N THR A 175 -90.06 -1.13 32.69
CA THR A 175 -90.89 -2.33 32.46
C THR A 175 -91.63 -2.77 33.73
N SER A 176 -90.97 -2.73 34.89
CA SER A 176 -91.62 -3.00 36.18
C SER A 176 -92.72 -1.97 36.49
N TRP A 177 -92.48 -0.69 36.25
CA TRP A 177 -93.47 0.38 36.41
C TRP A 177 -94.65 0.22 35.43
N SER A 178 -94.35 -0.03 34.15
CA SER A 178 -95.36 -0.20 33.10
C SER A 178 -96.26 -1.42 33.32
N SER A 179 -95.78 -2.45 34.03
CA SER A 179 -96.57 -3.63 34.40
C SER A 179 -97.31 -3.45 35.73
N ALA A 180 -96.66 -2.86 36.74
CA ALA A 180 -97.26 -2.63 38.05
C ALA A 180 -98.38 -1.56 38.02
N TRP A 181 -98.25 -0.52 37.20
CA TRP A 181 -99.21 0.59 37.16
C TRP A 181 -100.62 0.17 36.69
N PRO A 182 -100.79 -0.55 35.55
CA PRO A 182 -102.09 -1.09 35.17
C PRO A 182 -102.67 -2.07 36.19
N GLU A 183 -101.82 -2.88 36.84
CA GLU A 183 -102.27 -3.82 37.87
C GLU A 183 -102.77 -3.09 39.12
N ALA A 184 -102.04 -2.08 39.60
CA ALA A 184 -102.46 -1.24 40.72
C ALA A 184 -103.77 -0.49 40.42
N LEU A 185 -103.93 0.06 39.21
CA LEU A 185 -105.20 0.63 38.75
C LEU A 185 -106.33 -0.40 38.74
N ARG A 186 -106.06 -1.63 38.29
CA ARG A 186 -107.03 -2.74 38.34
C ARG A 186 -107.42 -3.10 39.76
N VAL A 187 -106.48 -3.17 40.69
CA VAL A 187 -106.75 -3.41 42.12
C VAL A 187 -107.62 -2.30 42.70
N ILE A 188 -107.31 -1.02 42.47
CA ILE A 188 -108.13 0.11 42.93
C ILE A 188 -109.55 0.07 42.33
N GLN A 189 -109.68 -0.27 41.05
CA GLN A 189 -110.99 -0.43 40.41
C GLN A 189 -111.77 -1.63 40.97
N SER A 190 -111.09 -2.74 41.29
CA SER A 190 -111.70 -3.91 41.94
C SER A 190 -112.13 -3.60 43.38
N MET A 191 -111.32 -2.88 44.15
CA MET A 191 -111.67 -2.40 45.50
C MET A 191 -112.83 -1.40 45.47
N SER A 192 -112.90 -0.52 44.46
CA SER A 192 -114.06 0.36 44.24
C SER A 192 -115.31 -0.40 43.81
N ARG A 193 -115.18 -1.60 43.22
CA ARG A 193 -116.30 -2.48 42.88
C ARG A 193 -116.75 -3.35 44.05
N GLU A 194 -115.86 -3.67 44.99
CA GLU A 194 -116.15 -4.56 46.12
C GLU A 194 -116.49 -3.86 47.44
N ALA A 195 -116.21 -2.57 47.64
CA ALA A 195 -116.56 -1.92 48.91
C ALA A 195 -116.84 -0.41 48.82
N GLY A 196 -118.00 0.01 49.33
CA GLY A 196 -118.20 1.36 49.89
C GLY A 196 -117.41 1.54 51.19
N ALA A 197 -116.09 1.46 51.14
CA ALA A 197 -115.21 1.62 52.30
C ALA A 197 -114.01 2.54 51.97
N VAL A 198 -113.73 3.40 52.95
CA VAL A 198 -112.76 4.51 53.00
C VAL A 198 -111.34 4.08 52.55
N PRO A 199 -110.61 4.90 51.76
CA PRO A 199 -109.24 4.57 51.37
C PRO A 199 -108.29 4.79 52.56
N VAL A 200 -107.61 3.73 52.99
CA VAL A 200 -106.46 3.81 53.91
C VAL A 200 -105.18 3.91 53.05
N PRO A 201 -104.20 4.76 53.39
CA PRO A 201 -102.97 4.92 52.61
C PRO A 201 -102.12 3.65 52.65
N PRO A 202 -101.28 3.39 51.62
CA PRO A 202 -100.39 2.23 51.63
C PRO A 202 -99.33 2.38 52.72
N GLU A 203 -99.27 1.42 53.64
CA GLU A 203 -98.15 1.28 54.56
C GLU A 203 -96.93 0.80 53.79
N TYR A 204 -95.92 1.66 53.71
CA TYR A 204 -94.57 1.21 53.40
C TYR A 204 -94.10 0.36 54.58
N ALA A 205 -93.89 -0.93 54.36
CA ALA A 205 -93.27 -1.80 55.34
C ALA A 205 -91.88 -1.27 55.68
N GLN A 206 -91.77 -0.54 56.80
CA GLN A 206 -90.52 -0.38 57.52
C GLN A 206 -90.15 -1.76 58.05
N SER A 207 -89.37 -2.52 57.28
CA SER A 207 -88.68 -3.69 57.80
C SER A 207 -87.52 -3.18 58.65
N GLY A 208 -87.85 -2.77 59.88
CA GLY A 208 -86.90 -2.57 60.95
C GLY A 208 -86.43 -3.94 61.45
N VAL A 209 -85.24 -4.35 61.04
CA VAL A 209 -84.50 -5.39 61.77
C VAL A 209 -83.94 -4.72 63.02
N ASN A 210 -84.66 -4.87 64.13
CA ASN A 210 -84.16 -4.52 65.46
C ASN A 210 -83.35 -5.72 66.01
N PRO A 211 -82.26 -5.49 66.77
CA PRO A 211 -81.31 -6.51 67.18
C PRO A 211 -81.78 -7.19 68.47
N GLN A 212 -81.55 -8.49 68.59
CA GLN A 212 -81.37 -9.11 69.90
C GLN A 212 -80.38 -10.27 69.85
N ALA A 213 -79.57 -10.27 70.89
CA ALA A 213 -78.33 -11.00 71.09
C ALA A 213 -78.53 -12.46 71.54
N GLY A 214 -77.42 -13.21 71.51
CA GLY A 214 -77.22 -14.54 72.11
C GLY A 214 -76.66 -15.52 71.07
N ASP A 215 -75.35 -15.60 70.84
CA ASP A 215 -74.34 -16.33 71.63
C ASP A 215 -74.66 -17.82 71.80
N VAL A 216 -73.98 -18.70 71.02
CA VAL A 216 -73.52 -20.04 71.46
C VAL A 216 -72.32 -20.48 70.62
N SER A 217 -71.21 -20.72 71.33
CA SER A 217 -70.02 -21.53 71.02
C SER A 217 -70.18 -22.71 70.02
N VAL A 218 -69.22 -22.87 69.10
CA VAL A 218 -68.09 -23.84 69.07
C VAL A 218 -67.18 -23.46 67.90
#